data_AF-A0A8H7FCS5-F1
#
_entry.id   AF-A0A8H7FCS5-F1
#
_cell.length_a   1.000
_cell.length_b   1.000
_cell.length_c   1.000
_cell.angle_alpha   90.00
_cell.angle_beta   90.00
_cell.angle_gamma   90.00
#
_symmetry.space_group_name_H-M   'P 1'
#
loop_
_entity.id
_entity.type
_entity.pdbx_description
1 polymer ?
#
loop_
_entity_poly.entity_id
_entity_poly.type
_entity_poly.pdbx_seq_one_letter_code
_entity_poly.pdbx_strand_id
1 'polypeptide(L)'
;KQRADPKEIELFNHDIQNVVTFMRAQREHKKLIDRYNPLFDLTAEERIVATTRRVGLNMPKLYDASAPGPDPTAKEPEPKE
;
A
#
# COMPACT_ATOMS: atom_id res chain seq x y z
N LYS A 1 35.59 -30.07 26.73
CA LYS A 1 34.42 -29.20 26.97
C LYS A 1 34.94 -27.77 27.13
N GLN A 2 35.05 -27.03 26.03
CA GLN A 2 35.48 -25.63 26.10
C GLN A 2 34.35 -24.84 26.77
N ARG A 3 34.65 -24.12 27.85
CA ARG A 3 33.70 -23.22 28.49
C ARG A 3 33.64 -21.98 27.59
N ALA A 4 32.43 -21.56 27.20
CA ALA A 4 32.24 -20.34 26.41
C ALA A 4 32.85 -19.15 27.15
N ASP A 5 33.47 -18.23 26.41
CA ASP A 5 34.12 -17.08 27.02
C ASP A 5 33.05 -16.18 27.68
N PRO A 6 33.32 -15.62 28.87
CA PRO A 6 32.33 -14.82 29.59
C PRO A 6 31.85 -13.60 28.80
N LYS A 7 32.71 -13.05 27.93
CA LYS A 7 32.35 -11.96 27.01
C LYS A 7 31.36 -12.39 25.93
N GLU A 8 31.46 -13.62 25.42
CA GLU A 8 30.53 -14.15 24.42
C GLU A 8 29.13 -14.31 24.99
N ILE A 9 29.04 -14.73 26.26
CA ILE A 9 27.77 -14.86 26.98
C ILE A 9 27.13 -13.47 27.18
N GLU A 10 27.91 -12.46 27.54
CA GLU A 10 27.43 -11.08 27.70
C GLU A 10 26.90 -10.50 26.38
N LEU A 11 27.67 -10.66 25.29
CA LEU A 11 27.26 -10.24 23.96
C LEU A 11 25.98 -10.94 23.51
N PHE A 12 25.91 -12.26 23.70
CA PHE A 12 24.72 -13.03 23.37
C PHE A 12 23.48 -12.55 24.14
N ASN A 13 23.62 -12.26 25.43
CA ASN A 13 22.52 -11.73 26.23
C ASN A 13 22.05 -10.35 25.72
N HIS A 14 22.99 -9.48 25.35
CA HIS A 14 22.67 -8.18 24.77
C HIS A 14 21.93 -8.33 23.43
N ASP A 15 22.38 -9.24 22.57
CA ASP A 15 21.72 -9.51 21.28
C ASP A 15 20.30 -10.04 21.47
N ILE A 16 20.08 -10.93 22.45
CA ILE A 16 18.74 -11.40 22.81
C ILE A 16 17.83 -10.23 23.21
N GLN A 17 18.32 -9.28 24.03
CA GLN A 17 17.53 -8.10 24.41
C GLN A 17 17.20 -7.20 23.22
N ASN A 18 18.14 -7.04 22.30
CA ASN A 18 17.92 -6.28 21.06
C ASN A 18 16.85 -6.94 20.19
N VAL A 19 16.91 -8.26 20.02
CA VAL A 19 15.91 -9.02 19.26
C VAL A 19 14.52 -8.88 19.88
N VAL A 20 14.41 -9.01 21.20
CA VAL A 20 13.13 -8.83 21.92
C VAL A 20 12.57 -7.42 21.70
N THR A 21 13.43 -6.40 21.81
CA THR A 21 13.05 -5.01 21.58
C THR A 21 12.58 -4.77 20.16
N PHE A 22 13.31 -5.29 19.17
CA PHE A 22 12.95 -5.20 17.76
C PHE A 22 11.60 -5.88 17.46
N MET A 23 11.37 -7.09 17.98
CA MET A 23 10.09 -7.81 17.80
C MET A 23 8.91 -7.05 18.41
N ARG A 24 9.11 -6.36 19.54
CA ARG A 24 8.09 -5.48 20.11
C ARG A 24 7.81 -4.28 19.21
N ALA A 25 8.85 -3.56 18.80
CA ALA A 25 8.74 -2.40 17.93
C ALA A 25 8.04 -2.75 16.60
N GLN A 26 8.33 -3.91 16.01
CA GLN A 26 7.69 -4.32 14.77
C GLN A 26 6.19 -4.58 14.92
N ARG A 27 5.76 -5.16 16.04
CA ARG A 27 4.33 -5.34 16.33
C ARG A 27 3.62 -4.01 16.51
N GLU A 28 4.26 -3.03 17.15
CA GLU A 28 3.71 -1.69 17.32
C GLU A 28 3.65 -0.94 15.98
N HIS A 29 4.71 -1.01 15.19
CA HIS A 29 4.76 -0.43 13.84
C HIS A 29 3.64 -0.94 12.93
N LYS A 30 3.39 -2.26 12.91
CA LYS A 30 2.24 -2.83 12.16
C LYS A 30 0.91 -2.22 12.60
N LYS A 31 0.67 -2.12 13.92
CA LYS A 31 -0.57 -1.50 14.44
C LYS A 31 -0.72 -0.03 14.04
N LEU A 32 0.39 0.71 13.98
CA LEU A 32 0.37 2.12 13.56
C LEU A 32 0.05 2.24 12.06
N ILE A 33 0.67 1.42 11.23
CA ILE A 33 0.38 1.37 9.79
C ILE A 33 -1.10 1.09 9.56
N ASP A 34 -1.64 0.04 10.18
CA ASP A 34 -3.04 -0.35 10.00
C ASP A 34 -4.02 0.77 10.39
N ARG A 35 -3.68 1.57 11.41
CA ARG A 35 -4.52 2.66 11.91
C ARG A 35 -4.45 3.92 11.05
N TYR A 36 -3.25 4.34 10.67
CA TYR A 36 -3.02 5.66 10.07
C TYR A 36 -2.87 5.61 8.55
N ASN A 37 -2.47 4.47 7.99
CA ASN A 37 -2.32 4.29 6.56
C ASN A 37 -2.93 2.95 6.11
N PRO A 38 -4.26 2.76 6.22
CA PRO A 38 -4.91 1.50 5.84
C PRO A 38 -4.79 1.17 4.34
N LEU A 39 -4.39 2.14 3.51
CA LEU A 39 -4.17 1.94 2.07
C LEU A 39 -2.70 1.64 1.76
N PHE A 40 -1.86 1.30 2.75
CA PHE A 40 -0.43 1.07 2.54
C PHE A 40 -0.16 -0.11 1.60
N ASP A 41 -1.01 -1.13 1.61
CA ASP A 41 -0.87 -2.36 0.80
C ASP A 41 -1.42 -2.18 -0.63
N LEU A 42 -2.08 -1.05 -0.92
CA LEU A 42 -2.60 -0.77 -2.26
C LEU A 42 -1.52 -0.21 -3.17
N THR A 43 -1.51 -0.71 -4.39
CA THR A 43 -0.77 -0.11 -5.50
C THR A 43 -1.24 1.34 -5.74
N ALA A 44 -0.42 2.13 -6.44
CA ALA A 44 -0.76 3.54 -6.70
C ALA A 44 -2.12 3.69 -7.41
N GLU A 45 -2.41 2.82 -8.37
CA GLU A 45 -3.67 2.82 -9.12
C GLU A 45 -4.88 2.51 -8.23
N GLU A 46 -4.79 1.46 -7.40
CA GLU A 46 -5.87 1.07 -6.48
C GLU A 46 -6.14 2.16 -5.44
N ARG A 47 -5.09 2.87 -4.99
CA ARG A 47 -5.20 4.02 -4.07
C ARG A 47 -5.97 5.18 -4.71
N ILE A 48 -5.71 5.46 -5.99
CA ILE A 48 -6.46 6.49 -6.72
C ILE A 48 -7.92 6.07 -6.85
N VAL A 49 -8.20 4.82 -7.27
CA VAL A 49 -9.57 4.29 -7.36
C VAL A 49 -10.31 4.37 -6.02
N ALA A 50 -9.68 3.96 -4.93
CA ALA A 50 -10.28 4.02 -3.58
C ALA A 50 -10.59 5.46 -3.17
N THR A 51 -9.72 6.42 -3.51
CA THR A 51 -9.92 7.84 -3.22
C THR A 51 -11.03 8.45 -4.07
N THR A 52 -11.07 8.13 -5.37
CA THR A 52 -12.11 8.59 -6.31
C THR A 52 -13.49 8.10 -5.86
N ARG A 53 -13.61 6.83 -5.44
CA ARG A 53 -14.85 6.30 -4.85
C ARG A 53 -15.24 7.00 -3.56
N ARG A 54 -14.26 7.42 -2.73
CA ARG A 54 -14.51 8.13 -1.47
C ARG A 54 -15.15 9.51 -1.69
N VAL A 55 -14.91 10.14 -2.84
CA VAL A 55 -15.53 11.43 -3.22
C VAL A 55 -16.80 11.26 -4.07
N GLY A 56 -17.32 10.03 -4.18
CA GLY A 56 -18.54 9.74 -4.95
C GLY A 56 -18.32 9.78 -6.46
N LEU A 57 -17.08 9.72 -6.92
CA LEU A 57 -16.72 9.75 -8.34
C LEU A 57 -16.21 8.37 -8.79
N ASN A 58 -16.32 8.07 -10.08
CA ASN A 58 -15.72 6.86 -10.65
C ASN A 58 -14.35 7.17 -11.26
N MET A 59 -13.44 6.21 -11.21
CA MET A 59 -12.12 6.34 -11.86
C MET A 59 -12.31 6.64 -13.35
N PRO A 60 -11.65 7.67 -13.91
CA PRO A 60 -11.73 7.94 -15.34
C PRO A 60 -11.17 6.75 -16.12
N LYS A 61 -11.83 6.43 -17.25
CA LYS A 61 -11.33 5.42 -18.17
C LYS A 61 -10.06 5.93 -18.82
N LEU A 62 -9.02 5.09 -18.87
CA LEU A 62 -7.82 5.37 -19.65
C LEU A 62 -8.21 5.46 -21.13
N TYR A 63 -7.59 6.40 -21.85
CA TYR A 63 -7.79 6.56 -23.28
C TYR A 63 -7.25 5.34 -24.01
N ASP A 64 -8.11 4.70 -24.82
CA ASP A 64 -7.73 3.59 -25.68
C ASP A 64 -7.51 4.12 -27.11
N ALA A 65 -6.27 4.06 -27.60
CA ALA A 65 -5.91 4.50 -28.94
C ALA A 65 -6.45 3.57 -30.05
N SER A 66 -6.80 2.32 -29.72
CA SER A 66 -7.40 1.36 -30.67
C SER A 66 -8.92 1.55 -30.83
N ALA A 67 -9.56 2.23 -29.88
CA ALA A 67 -10.97 2.53 -29.88
C ALA A 67 -11.18 3.98 -29.41
N PRO A 68 -10.82 4.98 -30.26
CA PRO A 68 -11.09 6.37 -29.92
C PRO A 68 -12.58 6.49 -29.63
N GLY A 69 -12.91 6.96 -28.42
CA GLY A 69 -14.29 7.22 -28.03
C GLY A 69 -14.95 8.19 -29.02
N PRO A 70 -16.29 8.22 -29.09
CA PRO A 70 -16.99 9.14 -29.98
C PRO A 70 -16.52 10.56 -29.68
N ASP A 71 -16.02 11.25 -30.71
CA ASP A 71 -15.60 12.64 -30.59
C ASP A 71 -16.71 13.45 -29.92
N PRO A 72 -16.43 14.23 -28.84
CA PRO A 72 -17.45 15.02 -28.15
C PRO A 72 -18.05 16.12 -29.05
N THR A 73 -17.48 16.35 -30.24
CA THR A 73 -17.95 17.25 -31.30
C THR A 73 -18.85 16.56 -32.32
N ALA A 74 -18.99 15.23 -32.31
CA ALA A 74 -19.87 14.52 -33.22
C ALA A 74 -21.32 14.64 -32.72
N LYS A 75 -22.07 15.58 -33.32
CA LYS A 75 -23.52 15.75 -33.18
C LYS A 75 -24.20 14.37 -33.22
N GLU A 76 -24.98 14.03 -32.18
CA GLU A 76 -25.85 12.86 -32.18
C GLU A 76 -26.68 12.86 -33.48
N PRO A 77 -26.69 11.76 -34.26
CA PRO A 77 -27.52 11.71 -35.45
C PRO A 77 -28.98 11.77 -35.02
N GLU A 78 -29.68 12.81 -35.45
CA GLU A 78 -31.11 12.98 -35.15
C GLU A 78 -31.89 11.72 -35.55
N PRO A 79 -32.84 11.28 -34.70
CA PRO A 79 -33.67 10.13 -35.01
C PRO A 79 -34.51 10.46 -36.25
N LYS A 80 -34.35 9.65 -37.30
CA LYS A 80 -35.23 9.73 -38.47
C LYS A 80 -36.62 9.23 -38.07
N GLU A 81 -37.60 10.13 -38.11
CA GLU A 81 -39.05 9.83 -38.02
C GLU A 81 -39.51 8.87 -39.13
#